data_AF-A0A962ZVN8-F1
#
_entry.id   AF-A0A962ZVN8-F1
#
_cell.length_a   1.000
_cell.length_b   1.000
_cell.length_c   1.000
_cell.angle_alpha   90.00
_cell.angle_beta   90.00
_cell.angle_gamma   90.00
#
_symmetry.space_group_name_H-M   'P 1'
#
loop_
_entity.id
_entity.type
_entity.pdbx_description
1 polymer ?
#
loop_
_entity_poly.entity_id
_entity_poly.type
_entity_poly.pdbx_seq_one_letter_code
_entity_poly.pdbx_strand_id
1 'polypeptide(L)' 'MPLPDRGLDFGDGLFETILLHQGRPLLLDLHLQRLQRGLDVLRFPACVPALQQRLRQASAAIAELGWPWSA' A
#
# COMPACT_ATOMS: atom_id res chain seq x y z
N MET A 1 -14.08 6.54 -4.99
CA MET A 1 -13.88 7.39 -3.79
C MET A 1 -15.10 8.28 -3.65
N PRO A 2 -15.66 8.46 -2.45
CA PRO A 2 -16.73 9.44 -2.25
C PRO A 2 -16.15 10.85 -2.39
N LEU A 3 -16.94 11.77 -2.95
CA LEU A 3 -16.56 13.19 -3.10
C LEU A 3 -17.04 13.98 -1.88
N PRO A 4 -16.30 15.04 -1.47
CA PRO A 4 -15.03 15.51 -2.03
C PRO A 4 -13.80 14.74 -1.48
N ASP A 5 -12.84 14.45 -2.36
CA ASP A 5 -11.60 13.74 -2.03
C ASP A 5 -10.41 14.70 -2.05
N ARG A 6 -9.83 14.97 -0.87
CA ARG A 6 -8.72 15.93 -0.72
C ARG A 6 -7.43 15.46 -1.40
N GLY A 7 -7.25 14.15 -1.57
CA GLY A 7 -6.12 13.58 -2.28
C GLY A 7 -6.17 13.96 -3.77
N LEU A 8 -7.35 13.89 -4.38
CA LEU A 8 -7.57 14.32 -5.76
C LEU A 8 -7.44 15.84 -5.91
N ASP A 9 -8.10 16.60 -5.05
CA ASP A 9 -8.24 18.06 -5.23
C ASP A 9 -6.96 18.84 -4.86
N PHE A 10 -6.19 18.34 -3.89
CA PHE A 10 -5.06 19.07 -3.31
C PHE A 10 -3.76 18.27 -3.25
N GLY A 11 -3.76 17.01 -3.68
CA GLY A 11 -2.62 16.10 -3.43
C GLY A 11 -2.43 15.80 -1.94
N ASP A 12 -3.46 15.93 -1.12
CA ASP A 12 -3.43 15.72 0.33
C ASP A 12 -3.42 14.21 0.65
N GLY A 13 -2.30 13.56 0.35
CA GLY A 13 -2.16 12.12 0.39
C GLY A 13 -0.70 11.67 0.36
N LEU A 14 -0.48 10.39 0.65
CA LEU A 14 0.79 9.72 0.43
C LEU A 14 0.53 8.33 -0.16
N PHE A 15 1.52 7.77 -0.85
CA PHE A 15 1.42 6.46 -1.46
C PHE A 15 2.71 5.65 -1.32
N GLU A 16 2.57 4.35 -1.45
CA GLU A 16 3.66 3.39 -1.51
C GLU A 16 3.48 2.54 -2.77
N THR A 17 4.54 2.40 -3.56
CA THR A 17 4.59 1.44 -4.68
C THR A 17 5.41 0.24 -4.23
N ILE A 18 4.77 -0.92 -4.08
CA ILE A 18 5.39 -2.14 -3.57
C ILE A 18 5.41 -3.17 -4.69
N LEU A 19 6.60 -3.70 -5.00
CA LEU A 19 6.75 -4.79 -5.96
C LEU A 19 6.33 -6.11 -5.32
N LEU A 20 5.46 -6.85 -6.00
CA LEU A 20 5.13 -8.24 -5.68
C LEU A 20 5.91 -9.17 -6.61
N HIS A 21 6.72 -10.04 -6.03
CA HIS A 21 7.44 -11.10 -6.74
C HIS A 21 6.95 -12.44 -6.20
N GLN A 22 6.37 -13.25 -7.08
CA GLN A 22 5.72 -14.52 -6.80
C GLN A 22 4.66 -14.38 -5.70
N GLY A 23 3.87 -13.31 -5.79
CA GLY A 23 2.87 -12.95 -4.78
C GLY A 23 3.45 -12.47 -3.44
N ARG A 24 4.77 -12.27 -3.32
CA ARG A 24 5.40 -11.78 -2.08
C ARG A 24 5.82 -10.32 -2.21
N PRO A 25 5.44 -9.44 -1.26
CA PRO A 25 5.88 -8.05 -1.25
C PRO A 25 7.34 -7.94 -0.88
N LEU A 26 8.12 -7.32 -1.74
CA LEU A 26 9.53 -7.07 -1.48
C LEU A 26 9.70 -5.85 -0.57
N LEU A 27 10.66 -5.93 0.35
CA LEU A 27 11.04 -4.83 1.27
C LEU A 27 9.87 -4.24 2.05
N LEU A 28 8.85 -5.04 2.37
CA LEU A 28 7.61 -4.58 2.98
C LEU A 28 7.84 -3.74 4.25
N ASP A 29 8.73 -4.19 5.14
CA ASP A 29 9.00 -3.48 6.40
C ASP A 29 9.55 -2.07 6.15
N LEU A 30 10.40 -1.89 5.13
CA LEU A 30 10.93 -0.58 4.76
C LEU A 30 9.84 0.33 4.20
N HIS A 31 8.93 -0.20 3.38
CA HIS A 31 7.76 0.53 2.89
C HIS A 31 6.83 0.94 4.05
N LEU A 32 6.58 0.04 5.01
CA LEU A 32 5.74 0.35 6.18
C LEU A 32 6.39 1.40 7.09
N GLN A 33 7.71 1.36 7.27
CA GLN A 33 8.44 2.39 8.02
C GLN A 33 8.35 3.76 7.33
N ARG A 34 8.50 3.79 6.00
CA ARG A 34 8.37 5.03 5.23
C ARG A 34 6.96 5.59 5.29
N LEU A 35 5.94 4.74 5.13
CA LEU A 35 4.54 5.10 5.26
C LEU A 35 4.25 5.69 6.65
N GLN A 36 4.68 5.00 7.73
CA GLN A 36 4.45 5.47 9.09
C GLN A 36 5.06 6.86 9.31
N ARG A 37 6.30 7.08 8.85
CA ARG A 37 6.93 8.39 8.91
C ARG A 37 6.12 9.46 8.17
N GLY A 38 5.58 9.14 6.99
CA GLY A 38 4.75 10.07 6.23
C GLY A 38 3.41 10.38 6.92
N LEU A 39 2.76 9.38 7.52
CA LEU A 39 1.56 9.56 8.34
C LEU A 39 1.84 10.49 9.52
N ASP A 40 2.97 10.32 10.21
CA ASP A 40 3.36 11.14 11.36
C ASP A 40 3.60 12.60 10.94
N VAL A 41 4.28 12.83 9.81
CA VAL A 41 4.58 14.18 9.27
C VAL A 41 3.29 14.89 8.85
N LEU A 42 2.40 14.20 8.14
CA LEU A 42 1.15 14.77 7.63
C LEU A 42 0.01 14.76 8.66
N ARG A 43 0.25 14.20 9.85
CA ARG A 43 -0.74 14.06 10.94
C ARG A 43 -1.97 13.25 10.52
N PHE A 44 -1.77 12.24 9.69
CA PHE A 44 -2.83 11.32 9.28
C PHE A 44 -3.01 10.20 10.30
N PRO A 45 -4.24 9.67 10.46
CA PRO A 45 -4.48 8.54 11.35
C PRO A 45 -3.74 7.28 10.87
N ALA A 46 -3.24 6.50 11.83
CA ALA A 46 -2.57 5.25 11.53
C ALA A 46 -3.52 4.26 10.82
N CYS A 47 -3.07 3.67 9.72
CA CYS A 47 -3.87 2.74 8.90
C CYS A 47 -3.16 1.39 8.65
N VAL A 48 -1.99 1.17 9.26
CA VAL A 48 -1.09 0.03 9.00
C VAL A 48 -1.78 -1.34 9.14
N PRO A 49 -2.60 -1.63 10.17
CA PRO A 49 -3.25 -2.94 10.29
C PRO A 49 -4.20 -3.24 9.12
N ALA A 50 -5.02 -2.26 8.72
CA ALA A 50 -5.94 -2.41 7.60
C ALA A 50 -5.19 -2.55 6.27
N LEU A 51 -4.09 -1.82 6.09
CA LEU A 51 -3.20 -1.95 4.94
C LEU A 51 -2.61 -3.37 4.85
N GLN A 52 -2.06 -3.91 5.94
CA GLN A 52 -1.47 -5.24 5.96
C GLN A 52 -2.49 -6.33 5.58
N GLN A 53 -3.75 -6.19 6.01
CA GLN A 53 -4.82 -7.09 5.59
C GLN A 53 -5.07 -7.03 4.08
N ARG A 54 -5.20 -5.82 3.52
CA ARG A 54 -5.43 -5.63 2.07
C ARG A 54 -4.25 -6.12 1.24
N LEU A 55 -3.02 -5.88 1.68
CA LEU A 55 -1.83 -6.35 0.98
C LEU A 55 -1.75 -7.88 0.95
N ARG A 56 -2.11 -8.56 2.05
CA ARG A 56 -2.21 -10.02 2.08
C ARG A 56 -3.23 -10.55 1.07
N GLN A 57 -4.39 -9.90 0.97
CA GLN A 57 -5.43 -10.26 -0.01
C GLN A 57 -4.94 -10.10 -1.46
N ALA A 58 -4.31 -8.95 -1.78
CA ALA A 58 -3.76 -8.69 -3.11
C ALA A 58 -2.63 -9.67 -3.48
N SER A 59 -1.76 -9.98 -2.51
CA SER A 59 -0.66 -10.94 -2.64
C SER A 59 -1.16 -12.34 -2.99
N ALA A 60 -2.19 -12.82 -2.29
CA ALA A 60 -2.82 -14.11 -2.55
C ALA A 60 -3.46 -14.17 -3.95
N ALA A 61 -4.24 -13.14 -4.32
CA ALA A 61 -4.90 -13.07 -5.62
C ALA A 61 -3.89 -13.08 -6.79
N ILE A 62 -2.77 -12.37 -6.67
CA ILE A 62 -1.72 -12.37 -7.70
C ILE A 62 -1.02 -13.72 -7.81
N ALA A 63 -0.79 -14.41 -6.69
CA ALA A 63 -0.23 -15.75 -6.68
C ALA A 63 -1.17 -16.76 -7.39
N GLU A 64 -2.48 -16.69 -7.13
CA GLU A 64 -3.49 -17.55 -7.76
C GLU A 64 -3.62 -17.31 -9.26
N LEU A 65 -3.53 -16.06 -9.71
CA LEU A 65 -3.61 -15.69 -11.12
C LEU A 65 -2.39 -16.11 -11.94
N GLY A 66 -1.28 -16.52 -11.30
CA GLY A 66 -0.04 -16.88 -11.99
C GLY A 66 0.51 -15.75 -12.86
N TRP A 67 0.40 -14.50 -12.39
CA TRP A 67 0.70 -13.32 -13.21
C TRP A 67 2.14 -13.37 -13.75
N PRO A 68 2.36 -13.33 -15.07
CA PRO A 68 3.64 -13.68 -15.69
C PRO A 68 4.78 -12.71 -15.39
N TRP A 69 4.45 -11.46 -15.03
CA TRP A 69 5.42 -10.43 -14.63
C TRP A 69 5.68 -10.39 -13.12
N SER A 70 5.06 -11.30 -12.37
CA SER A 70 5.40 -11.53 -10.96
C SER A 70 6.55 -12.53 -10.80
N ALA A 71 7.09 -13.08 -11.89
CA ALA A 71 8.18 -14.06 -11.87
C ALA A 71 9.52 -13.50 -11.38
#